data_AF-A0A7S1JGI1-F1
#
_entry.id   AF-A0A7S1JGI1-F1
#
_cell.length_a   1.000
_cell.length_b   1.000
_cell.length_c   1.000
_cell.angle_alpha   90.00
_cell.angle_beta   90.00
_cell.angle_gamma   90.00
#
_symmetry.space_group_name_H-M   'P 1'
#
loop_
_entity.id
_entity.type
_entity.pdbx_description
1 polymer ?
#
loop_
_entity_poly.entity_id
_entity_poly.type
_entity_poly.pdbx_seq_one_letter_code
_entity_poly.pdbx_strand_id
1 'polypeptide(L)'
;CPFFQPDWHNLEKRRQAHGATRCEAFVPTGWMHETAKKGMSVRQRGGLSIHLVPYSEHSSFPELREYVAFLRPTRIIPTVNTRDDAAVRKQISLFSDLVDETANRKQFLQSLRGGAPAGPLATG
;
A
#
# COMPACT_ATOMS: atom_id res chain seq x y z
N CYS A 1 -7.78 -15.31 2.06
CA CYS A 1 -8.88 -14.68 1.30
C CYS A 1 -9.75 -15.76 0.69
N PRO A 2 -11.03 -15.90 1.07
CA PRO A 2 -11.92 -16.77 0.33
C PRO A 2 -12.05 -16.22 -1.09
N PHE A 3 -12.06 -17.11 -2.08
CA PHE A 3 -12.24 -16.75 -3.48
C PHE A 3 -13.61 -16.07 -3.67
N PHE A 4 -13.68 -15.04 -4.53
CA PHE A 4 -14.94 -14.39 -4.88
C PHE A 4 -15.94 -15.45 -5.39
N GLN A 5 -17.16 -15.43 -4.84
CA GLN A 5 -18.27 -16.33 -5.19
C GLN A 5 -19.40 -15.45 -5.78
N PRO A 6 -19.72 -15.58 -7.08
CA PRO A 6 -20.70 -14.68 -7.70
C PRO A 6 -22.14 -15.09 -7.36
N ASP A 7 -22.97 -14.12 -7.00
CA ASP A 7 -24.41 -14.32 -6.79
C ASP A 7 -25.17 -14.22 -8.12
N TRP A 8 -25.24 -15.35 -8.81
CA TRP A 8 -25.94 -15.45 -10.09
C TRP A 8 -27.46 -15.31 -9.96
N HIS A 9 -28.04 -15.71 -8.84
CA HIS A 9 -29.49 -15.72 -8.66
C HIS A 9 -30.04 -14.30 -8.61
N ASN A 10 -29.43 -13.43 -7.80
CA ASN A 10 -29.85 -12.03 -7.72
C ASN A 10 -29.59 -11.27 -9.01
N LEU A 11 -28.51 -11.58 -9.72
CA LEU A 11 -28.20 -10.94 -11.00
C LEU A 11 -29.22 -11.33 -12.10
N GLU A 12 -29.63 -12.60 -12.16
CA GLU A 12 -30.68 -13.05 -13.07
C GLU A 12 -32.03 -12.43 -12.72
N LYS A 13 -32.38 -12.36 -11.44
CA LYS A 13 -33.60 -11.69 -10.97
C LYS A 13 -33.66 -10.24 -11.41
N ARG A 14 -32.53 -9.50 -11.32
CA ARG A 14 -32.42 -8.12 -11.81
C ARG A 14 -32.57 -8.04 -13.33
N ARG A 15 -31.91 -8.93 -14.08
CA ARG A 15 -32.03 -8.99 -15.55
C ARG A 15 -33.50 -9.14 -15.97
N GLN A 16 -34.22 -10.08 -15.34
CA GLN A 16 -35.63 -10.35 -15.63
C GLN A 16 -36.55 -9.19 -15.21
N ALA A 17 -36.33 -8.60 -14.03
CA ALA A 17 -37.11 -7.48 -13.53
C ALA A 17 -37.05 -6.24 -14.46
N HIS A 18 -35.95 -6.09 -15.20
CA HIS A 18 -35.78 -5.02 -16.18
C HIS A 18 -36.09 -5.44 -17.63
N GLY A 19 -36.55 -6.67 -17.86
CA GLY A 19 -36.82 -7.19 -19.22
C GLY A 19 -35.58 -7.21 -20.13
N ALA A 20 -34.38 -7.18 -19.55
CA ALA A 20 -33.14 -7.00 -20.28
C ALA A 20 -32.65 -8.32 -20.89
N THR A 21 -32.04 -8.26 -22.07
CA THR A 21 -31.41 -9.43 -22.70
C THR A 21 -30.07 -9.79 -22.04
N ARG A 22 -29.40 -8.81 -21.43
CA ARG A 22 -28.10 -8.96 -20.79
C ARG A 22 -27.99 -8.13 -19.51
N CYS A 23 -27.20 -8.59 -18.54
CA CYS A 23 -26.91 -7.88 -17.30
C CYS A 23 -25.40 -7.91 -17.00
N GLU A 24 -24.82 -6.73 -16.78
CA GLU A 24 -23.39 -6.54 -16.51
C GLU A 24 -23.23 -6.00 -15.10
N ALA A 25 -22.52 -6.73 -14.24
CA ALA A 25 -22.20 -6.31 -12.89
C ALA A 25 -20.71 -5.96 -12.78
N PHE A 26 -20.40 -4.93 -12.03
CA PHE A 26 -19.03 -4.53 -11.72
C PHE A 26 -18.80 -4.69 -10.22
N VAL A 27 -17.75 -5.42 -9.86
CA VAL A 27 -17.32 -5.57 -8.47
C VAL A 27 -15.96 -4.90 -8.35
N PRO A 28 -15.86 -3.75 -7.67
CA PRO A 28 -14.56 -3.15 -7.39
C PRO A 28 -13.81 -4.06 -6.41
N THR A 29 -12.56 -4.35 -6.75
CA THR A 29 -11.67 -5.22 -5.98
C THR A 29 -10.37 -4.50 -5.69
N GLY A 30 -9.87 -4.60 -4.45
CA GLY A 30 -8.49 -4.21 -4.14
C GLY A 30 -7.48 -5.16 -4.80
N TRP A 31 -6.26 -5.22 -4.26
CA TRP A 31 -5.26 -6.18 -4.72
C TRP A 31 -5.70 -7.62 -4.44
N MET A 32 -6.19 -8.34 -5.46
CA MET A 32 -6.34 -9.80 -5.42
C MET A 32 -5.22 -10.42 -6.26
N HIS A 33 -4.74 -11.60 -5.83
CA HIS A 33 -3.73 -12.37 -6.57
C HIS A 33 -4.18 -12.71 -8.01
N GLU A 34 -5.49 -12.81 -8.25
CA GLU A 34 -6.08 -13.04 -9.57
C GLU A 34 -5.98 -11.80 -10.48
N THR A 35 -6.28 -10.61 -9.93
CA THR A 35 -6.17 -9.33 -10.65
C THR A 35 -4.71 -8.94 -10.92
N ALA A 36 -3.79 -9.29 -10.00
CA ALA A 36 -2.35 -9.06 -10.17
C ALA A 36 -1.72 -9.88 -11.32
N LYS A 37 -2.32 -11.04 -11.68
CA LYS A 37 -1.78 -11.92 -12.74
C LYS A 37 -2.52 -11.80 -14.08
N LYS A 38 -3.80 -11.43 -14.07
CA LYS A 38 -4.65 -11.48 -15.28
C LYS A 38 -5.40 -10.18 -15.60
N GLY A 39 -5.24 -9.11 -14.81
CA GLY A 39 -5.98 -7.87 -14.99
C GLY A 39 -7.47 -8.04 -14.65
N MET A 40 -8.34 -7.38 -15.41
CA MET A 40 -9.80 -7.45 -15.19
C MET A 40 -10.32 -8.86 -15.49
N SER A 41 -10.74 -9.58 -14.46
CA SER A 41 -11.30 -10.92 -14.61
C SER A 41 -12.80 -10.83 -14.82
N VAL A 42 -13.31 -11.50 -15.86
CA VAL A 42 -14.75 -11.53 -16.17
C VAL A 42 -15.28 -12.94 -15.97
N ARG A 43 -16.35 -13.06 -15.19
CA ARG A 43 -17.09 -14.31 -15.02
C ARG A 43 -18.42 -14.18 -15.75
N GLN A 44 -18.77 -15.17 -16.58
CA GLN A 44 -19.98 -15.13 -17.40
C GLN A 44 -20.85 -16.37 -17.19
N ARG A 45 -22.17 -16.17 -17.27
CA ARG A 45 -23.16 -17.24 -17.26
C ARG A 45 -24.39 -16.81 -18.06
N GLY A 46 -24.55 -17.34 -19.27
CA GLY A 46 -25.65 -16.95 -20.17
C GLY A 46 -25.59 -15.46 -20.51
N GLY A 47 -26.72 -14.75 -20.34
CA GLY A 47 -26.81 -13.29 -20.51
C GLY A 47 -26.27 -12.47 -19.33
N LEU A 48 -25.48 -13.06 -18.43
CA LEU A 48 -24.96 -12.41 -17.22
C LEU A 48 -23.44 -12.34 -17.26
N SER A 49 -22.87 -11.17 -16.98
CA SER A 49 -21.42 -11.02 -16.77
C SER A 49 -21.14 -10.28 -15.48
N ILE A 50 -20.08 -10.70 -14.78
CA ILE A 50 -19.55 -10.04 -13.59
C ILE A 50 -18.08 -9.70 -13.85
N HIS A 51 -17.78 -8.42 -13.87
CA HIS A 51 -16.46 -7.85 -14.04
C HIS A 51 -15.82 -7.61 -12.68
N LEU A 52 -14.72 -8.29 -12.40
CA LEU A 52 -13.85 -8.03 -11.25
C LEU A 52 -12.87 -6.94 -11.64
N VAL A 53 -13.16 -5.72 -11.18
CA VAL A 53 -12.40 -4.52 -11.56
C VAL A 53 -11.29 -4.30 -10.53
N PRO A 54 -10.00 -4.32 -10.91
CA PRO A 54 -8.93 -3.87 -10.02
C PRO A 54 -9.08 -2.36 -9.81
N TYR A 55 -9.64 -1.98 -8.67
CA TYR A 55 -9.81 -0.60 -8.26
C TYR A 55 -9.23 -0.45 -6.86
N SER A 56 -8.17 0.35 -6.73
CA SER A 56 -7.51 0.58 -5.46
C SER A 56 -7.54 2.05 -5.10
N GLU A 57 -7.95 2.35 -3.87
CA GLU A 57 -7.83 3.67 -3.24
C GLU A 57 -6.50 3.82 -2.46
N HIS A 58 -5.61 2.82 -2.60
CA HIS A 58 -4.29 2.80 -2.00
C HIS A 58 -3.24 2.86 -3.09
N SER A 59 -2.13 3.54 -2.81
CA SER A 59 -0.99 3.61 -3.72
C SER A 59 -0.44 2.22 -4.02
N SER A 60 -0.16 1.97 -5.30
CA SER A 60 0.70 0.88 -5.71
C SER A 60 2.14 1.10 -5.21
N PHE A 61 2.94 0.04 -5.20
CA PHE A 61 4.33 0.14 -4.74
C PHE A 61 5.19 1.12 -5.57
N PRO A 62 5.10 1.15 -6.92
CA PRO A 62 5.80 2.17 -7.71
C PRO A 62 5.36 3.60 -7.37
N GLU A 63 4.06 3.88 -7.30
CA GLU A 63 3.54 5.22 -6.96
C GLU A 63 4.03 5.67 -5.58
N LEU A 64 4.01 4.77 -4.58
CA LEU A 64 4.52 5.07 -3.26
C LEU A 64 6.02 5.35 -3.27
N ARG A 65 6.81 4.59 -4.04
CA ARG A 65 8.26 4.84 -4.18
C ARG A 65 8.53 6.17 -4.87
N GLU A 66 7.82 6.50 -5.94
CA GLU A 66 7.94 7.79 -6.62
C GLU A 66 7.65 8.96 -5.67
N TYR A 67 6.59 8.83 -4.87
CA TYR A 67 6.24 9.85 -3.88
C TYR A 67 7.30 9.99 -2.77
N VAL A 68 7.83 8.87 -2.25
CA VAL A 68 8.92 8.91 -1.25
C VAL A 68 10.20 9.50 -1.85
N ALA A 69 10.53 9.15 -3.10
CA ALA A 69 11.68 9.69 -3.81
C ALA A 69 11.55 11.20 -4.06
N PHE A 70 10.33 11.67 -4.34
CA PHE A 70 10.03 13.10 -4.46
C PHE A 70 10.24 13.85 -3.13
N LEU A 71 9.73 13.30 -2.03
CA LEU A 71 9.84 13.93 -0.71
C LEU A 71 11.26 13.86 -0.12
N ARG A 72 12.00 12.78 -0.37
CA ARG A 72 13.30 12.46 0.25
C ARG A 72 13.28 12.61 1.78
N PRO A 73 12.41 11.88 2.50
CA PRO A 73 12.29 12.03 3.93
C PRO A 73 13.56 11.58 4.66
N THR A 74 13.79 12.09 5.87
CA THR A 74 14.87 11.63 6.76
C THR A 74 14.50 10.36 7.53
N ARG A 75 13.20 10.08 7.68
CA ARG A 75 12.66 8.92 8.39
C ARG A 75 11.31 8.51 7.82
N ILE A 76 11.06 7.20 7.79
CA ILE A 76 9.77 6.61 7.43
C ILE A 76 9.17 5.93 8.66
N ILE A 77 7.88 6.17 8.91
CA ILE A 77 7.12 5.54 9.99
C ILE A 77 5.89 4.87 9.37
N PRO A 78 5.90 3.53 9.17
CA PRO A 78 4.74 2.82 8.63
C PRO A 78 3.56 2.87 9.59
N THR A 79 2.34 3.00 9.05
CA THR A 79 1.08 3.00 9.84
C THR A 79 0.18 1.80 9.55
N VAL A 80 0.47 1.05 8.48
CA VAL A 80 -0.32 -0.11 8.04
C VAL A 80 0.58 -1.35 7.99
N ASN A 81 0.04 -2.51 8.38
CA ASN A 81 0.75 -3.79 8.50
C ASN A 81 1.88 -3.79 9.55
N THR A 82 1.70 -3.07 10.64
CA THR A 82 2.69 -2.86 11.71
C THR A 82 2.62 -3.84 12.88
N ARG A 83 1.98 -5.00 12.69
CA ARG A 83 1.75 -5.97 13.79
C ARG A 83 3.00 -6.71 14.27
N ASP A 84 4.04 -6.72 13.45
CA ASP A 84 5.29 -7.42 13.70
C ASP A 84 6.48 -6.49 13.38
N ASP A 85 7.42 -6.39 14.31
CA ASP A 85 8.61 -5.56 14.16
C ASP A 85 9.48 -6.00 12.98
N ALA A 86 9.53 -7.29 12.67
CA ALA A 86 10.27 -7.77 11.51
C ALA A 86 9.60 -7.33 10.21
N ALA A 87 8.27 -7.39 10.14
CA ALA A 87 7.50 -6.84 9.03
C ALA A 87 7.70 -5.31 8.87
N VAL A 88 7.69 -4.55 9.97
CA VAL A 88 7.95 -3.09 9.94
C VAL A 88 9.35 -2.79 9.41
N ARG A 89 10.37 -3.48 9.91
CA ARG A 89 11.76 -3.32 9.42
C ARG A 89 11.87 -3.66 7.94
N LYS A 90 11.19 -4.71 7.48
CA LYS A 90 11.14 -5.09 6.08
C LYS A 90 10.46 -4.02 5.21
N GLN A 91 9.38 -3.40 5.70
CA GLN A 91 8.74 -2.29 4.98
C GLN A 91 9.71 -1.11 4.84
N ILE A 92 10.38 -0.71 5.93
CA ILE A 92 11.33 0.40 5.91
C ILE A 92 12.51 0.11 4.97
N SER A 93 13.02 -1.13 4.96
CA SER A 93 14.15 -1.50 4.10
C SER A 93 13.85 -1.42 2.60
N LEU A 94 12.58 -1.40 2.18
CA LEU A 94 12.20 -1.24 0.77
C LEU A 94 12.39 0.19 0.25
N PHE A 95 12.71 1.14 1.13
CA PHE A 95 12.86 2.56 0.80
C PHE A 95 14.22 3.13 1.26
N SER A 96 15.16 2.29 1.71
CA SER A 96 16.45 2.75 2.24
C SER A 96 17.24 3.57 1.23
N ASP A 97 17.07 3.29 -0.06
CA ASP A 97 17.68 4.01 -1.18
C ASP A 97 17.08 5.41 -1.42
N LEU A 98 15.91 5.69 -0.84
CA LEU A 98 15.14 6.91 -1.05
C LEU A 98 15.09 7.83 0.18
N VAL A 99 15.70 7.41 1.30
CA VAL A 99 15.76 8.18 2.55
C VAL A 99 17.06 8.97 2.60
N ASP A 100 16.99 10.26 2.97
CA ASP A 100 18.17 11.11 3.12
C ASP A 100 18.93 10.76 4.42
N GLU A 101 19.83 9.79 4.33
CA GLU A 101 20.73 9.43 5.41
C GLU A 101 21.79 10.51 5.72
N THR A 102 22.10 11.39 4.77
CA THR A 102 23.12 12.44 4.94
C THR A 102 22.68 13.49 5.97
N ALA A 103 21.39 13.82 6.01
CA ALA A 103 20.82 14.64 7.08
C ALA A 103 20.92 13.96 8.46
N ASN A 104 20.63 12.65 8.52
CA ASN A 104 20.76 11.87 9.76
C ASN A 104 22.20 11.78 10.25
N ARG A 105 23.18 11.60 9.35
CA ARG A 105 24.61 11.57 9.70
C ARG A 105 25.08 12.91 10.25
N LYS A 106 24.64 14.04 9.70
CA LYS A 106 24.97 15.37 10.25
C LYS A 106 24.43 15.54 11.66
N GLN A 107 23.17 15.15 11.91
CA GLN A 107 22.56 15.22 13.23
C GLN A 107 23.29 14.31 14.24
N PHE A 108 23.63 13.09 13.84
CA PHE A 108 24.41 12.16 14.65
C PHE A 108 25.81 12.72 14.98
N LEU A 109 26.56 13.18 13.98
CA LEU A 109 27.87 13.79 14.18
C LEU A 109 27.81 15.05 15.06
N GLN A 110 26.75 15.85 14.96
CA GLN A 110 26.52 16.99 15.85
C GLN A 110 26.25 16.56 17.29
N SER A 111 25.47 15.49 17.51
CA SER A 111 25.23 14.94 18.85
C SER A 111 26.50 14.37 19.51
N LEU A 112 27.42 13.79 18.73
CA LEU A 112 28.72 13.34 19.23
C LEU A 112 29.64 14.50 19.63
N ARG A 113 29.50 15.66 18.99
CA ARG A 113 30.28 16.87 19.30
C ARG A 113 29.71 17.68 20.48
N GLY A 114 28.46 17.45 20.86
CA GLY A 114 27.80 18.13 21.98
C GLY A 114 28.03 17.49 23.35
N GLY A 115 28.74 16.35 23.43
CA GLY A 115 28.98 15.61 24.67
C GLY A 115 30.39 15.84 25.24
N ALA A 116 30.67 17.02 25.77
CA ALA A 116 31.78 17.23 26.70
C ALA A 116 31.48 18.37 27.68
N PRO A 117 31.21 18.10 28.97
CA PRO A 117 31.37 19.11 30.00
C PRO A 117 32.87 19.30 30.26
N ALA A 118 33.47 20.31 29.64
CA ALA A 118 34.75 20.83 30.10
C ALA A 118 34.49 21.62 31.39
N GLY A 119 34.70 20.99 32.55
CA GLY A 119 34.76 21.72 33.81
C GLY A 119 35.97 22.66 33.82
N PRO A 120 35.92 23.76 34.58
CA PRO A 120 37.13 24.36 35.11
C PRO A 120 37.22 24.08 36.61
N LEU A 121 38.36 23.53 36.99
CA LEU A 121 38.98 23.69 38.30
C LEU A 121 39.26 25.19 38.46
N ALA A 122 38.74 25.84 39.51
CA ALA A 122 39.17 27.16 39.92
C ALA A 122 39.29 27.20 41.44
N THR A 123 40.54 27.17 41.88
CA THR A 123 41.03 27.52 43.21
C THR A 123 40.76 29.00 43.51
N GLY A 124 40.29 29.29 44.72
CA GLY A 124 40.16 30.63 45.30
C GLY A 124 39.68 30.52 46.73
#